data_AF-A0A1B8UWT5-F1
#
_entry.id   AF-A0A1B8UWT5-F1
#
_cell.length_a   1.000
_cell.length_b   1.000
_cell.length_c   1.000
_cell.angle_alpha   90.00
_cell.angle_beta   90.00
_cell.angle_gamma   90.00
#
_symmetry.space_group_name_H-M   'P 1'
#
loop_
_entity.id
_entity.type
_entity.pdbx_description
1 polymer ?
#
loop_
_entity_poly.entity_id
_entity_poly.type
_entity_poly.pdbx_seq_one_letter_code
_entity_poly.pdbx_strand_id
1 'polypeptide(L)'
;MNRTVSFGHKVHVLRGVETYGYQVAHYLLQEEELALDAAKAALLELSSNDDFFAEESSLQRARLCRTVIRHALLLKQKCLRREHSIIS
;
A
#
# COMPACT_ATOMS: atom_id res chain seq x y z
N MET A 1 24.78 7.94 -7.11
CA MET A 1 24.81 8.91 -5.99
C MET A 1 23.64 8.58 -5.05
N ASN A 2 23.90 7.97 -3.89
CA ASN A 2 22.85 7.72 -2.88
C ASN A 2 22.53 9.04 -2.18
N ARG A 3 21.52 9.77 -2.67
CA ARG A 3 20.90 10.86 -1.90
C ARG A 3 20.08 10.21 -0.80
N THR A 4 20.59 10.24 0.42
CA THR A 4 19.78 9.92 1.61
C THR A 4 18.64 10.92 1.67
N VAL A 5 17.43 10.47 1.31
CA VAL A 5 16.22 11.29 1.36
C VAL A 5 15.89 11.58 2.81
N SER A 6 15.69 12.86 3.15
CA SER A 6 15.38 13.25 4.52
C SER A 6 14.08 12.61 5.01
N PHE A 7 14.02 12.28 6.31
CA PHE A 7 12.83 11.69 6.92
C PHE A 7 11.57 12.54 6.70
N GLY A 8 11.69 13.87 6.85
CA GLY A 8 10.57 14.79 6.62
C GLY A 8 10.03 14.74 5.19
N HIS A 9 10.92 14.62 4.19
CA HIS A 9 10.49 14.45 2.80
C HIS A 9 9.79 13.11 2.58
N LYS A 10 10.31 12.02 3.16
CA LYS A 10 9.66 10.70 3.07
C LYS A 10 8.23 10.72 3.62
N VAL A 11 8.04 11.32 4.79
CA VAL A 11 6.70 11.46 5.41
C VAL A 11 5.78 12.30 4.52
N HIS A 12 6.27 13.39 3.94
CA HIS A 12 5.47 14.23 3.04
C HIS A 12 4.98 13.47 1.81
N VAL A 13 5.88 12.74 1.13
CA VAL A 13 5.53 11.93 -0.05
C VAL A 13 4.52 10.84 0.31
N LEU A 14 4.76 10.09 1.39
CA LEU A 14 3.85 9.01 1.82
C LEU A 14 2.44 9.54 2.15
N ARG A 15 2.34 10.66 2.87
CA ARG A 15 1.06 11.33 3.15
C ARG A 15 0.35 11.78 1.87
N GLY A 16 1.10 12.25 0.88
CA GLY A 16 0.54 12.68 -0.41
C GLY A 16 -0.15 11.55 -1.20
N VAL A 17 0.22 10.29 -0.94
CA VAL A 17 -0.32 9.13 -1.65
C VAL A 17 -1.23 8.25 -0.79
N GLU A 18 -1.27 8.45 0.53
CA GLU A 18 -2.02 7.65 1.52
C GLU A 18 -3.50 7.50 1.17
N THR A 19 -4.22 8.62 0.95
CA THR A 19 -5.65 8.60 0.63
C THR A 19 -5.95 7.81 -0.64
N TYR A 20 -5.11 7.97 -1.67
CA TYR A 20 -5.28 7.23 -2.92
C TYR A 20 -5.04 5.73 -2.71
N GLY A 21 -4.05 5.36 -1.90
CA GLY A 21 -3.78 3.96 -1.55
C GLY A 21 -4.97 3.32 -0.82
N TYR A 22 -5.55 4.03 0.15
CA TYR A 22 -6.75 3.60 0.83
C TYR A 22 -7.93 3.41 -0.13
N GLN A 23 -8.18 4.37 -1.02
CA GLN A 23 -9.28 4.27 -2.01
C GLN A 23 -9.15 3.04 -2.92
N VAL A 24 -7.93 2.76 -3.41
CA VAL A 24 -7.66 1.57 -4.22
C VAL A 24 -7.94 0.29 -3.42
N ALA A 25 -7.44 0.22 -2.18
CA ALA A 25 -7.66 -0.94 -1.31
C ALA A 25 -9.15 -1.15 -1.01
N HIS A 26 -9.86 -0.07 -0.66
CA HIS A 26 -11.28 -0.11 -0.31
C HIS A 26 -12.15 -0.50 -1.50
N TYR A 27 -11.83 -0.02 -2.70
CA TYR A 27 -12.53 -0.46 -3.92
C TYR A 27 -12.43 -1.98 -4.15
N LEU A 28 -11.27 -2.58 -3.86
CA LEU A 28 -11.02 -4.01 -4.11
C LEU A 28 -11.56 -4.93 -3.01
N LEU A 29 -11.49 -4.48 -1.76
CA LEU A 29 -11.81 -5.28 -0.59
C LEU A 29 -13.23 -5.04 -0.08
N GLN A 30 -13.78 -3.85 -0.31
CA GLN A 30 -15.09 -3.39 0.18
C GLN A 30 -15.28 -3.47 1.71
N GLU A 31 -14.22 -3.77 2.44
CA GLU A 31 -14.16 -3.85 3.90
C GLU A 31 -13.13 -2.84 4.43
N GLU A 32 -13.57 -1.94 5.30
CA GLU A 32 -12.78 -0.79 5.77
C GLU A 32 -11.50 -1.23 6.49
N GLU A 33 -11.59 -2.17 7.42
CA GLU A 33 -10.44 -2.64 8.20
C GLU A 33 -9.39 -3.31 7.29
N LEU A 34 -9.82 -4.18 6.38
CA LEU A 34 -8.92 -4.85 5.44
C LEU A 34 -8.28 -3.84 4.47
N ALA A 35 -9.02 -2.81 4.06
CA ALA A 35 -8.52 -1.75 3.20
C ALA A 35 -7.44 -0.91 3.89
N LEU A 36 -7.68 -0.54 5.16
CA LEU A 36 -6.69 0.14 5.99
C LEU A 36 -5.42 -0.69 6.15
N ASP A 37 -5.55 -1.98 6.45
CA ASP A 37 -4.41 -2.88 6.60
C ASP A 37 -3.60 -3.02 5.31
N ALA A 38 -4.27 -3.18 4.16
CA ALA A 38 -3.62 -3.25 2.86
C ALA A 38 -2.84 -1.96 2.53
N ALA A 39 -3.47 -0.80 2.75
CA ALA A 39 -2.87 0.49 2.46
C ALA A 39 -1.67 0.79 3.38
N LYS A 40 -1.79 0.51 4.69
CA LYS A 40 -0.69 0.65 5.65
C LYS A 40 0.49 -0.26 5.29
N ALA A 41 0.23 -1.53 4.97
CA ALA A 41 1.28 -2.47 4.58
C ALA A 41 2.01 -2.00 3.32
N ALA A 42 1.28 -1.47 2.33
CA ALA A 42 1.89 -0.91 1.12
C ALA A 42 2.74 0.34 1.40
N LEU A 43 2.26 1.27 2.23
CA LEU A 43 3.02 2.47 2.60
C LEU A 43 4.30 2.12 3.39
N LEU A 44 4.22 1.17 4.31
CA LEU A 44 5.38 0.67 5.07
C LEU A 44 6.43 0.05 4.15
N GLU A 45 6.00 -0.76 3.18
CA GLU A 45 6.91 -1.33 2.19
C GLU A 45 7.61 -0.25 1.36
N LEU A 46 6.85 0.71 0.84
CA LEU A 46 7.40 1.82 0.06
C LEU A 46 8.33 2.71 0.88
N SER A 47 8.08 2.85 2.19
CA SER A 47 8.94 3.64 3.07
C SER A 47 10.39 3.13 3.14
N SER A 48 10.59 1.83 2.87
CA SER A 48 11.89 1.16 2.84
C SER A 48 12.57 1.24 1.46
N ASN A 49 11.91 1.82 0.46
CA ASN A 49 12.42 1.91 -0.91
C ASN A 49 12.82 3.35 -1.23
N ASP A 50 14.12 3.65 -1.20
CA ASP A 50 14.63 5.00 -1.45
C ASP A 50 14.33 5.51 -2.87
N ASP A 51 14.29 4.62 -3.86
CA ASP A 51 14.02 5.00 -5.26
C ASP A 51 12.61 5.55 -5.43
N PHE A 52 11.63 5.06 -4.65
CA PHE A 52 10.27 5.58 -4.68
C PHE A 52 10.22 7.09 -4.39
N PHE A 53 11.07 7.58 -3.51
CA PHE A 53 11.13 9.00 -3.16
C PHE A 53 11.85 9.86 -4.21
N ALA A 54 12.61 9.24 -5.10
CA ALA A 54 13.24 9.91 -6.23
C ALA A 54 12.37 9.92 -7.49
N GLU A 55 11.28 9.15 -7.52
CA GLU A 55 10.33 9.09 -8.63
C GLU A 55 9.47 10.37 -8.75
N GLU A 56 9.06 10.66 -9.98
CA GLU A 56 7.99 11.61 -10.29
C GLU A 56 6.66 11.19 -9.63
N SER A 57 5.81 12.15 -9.27
CA SER A 57 4.55 11.89 -8.57
C SER A 57 3.61 10.91 -9.30
N SER A 58 3.63 10.89 -10.64
CA SER A 58 2.84 9.95 -11.45
C SER A 58 3.35 8.51 -11.31
N LEU A 59 4.66 8.32 -11.30
CA LEU A 59 5.31 7.02 -11.08
C LEU A 59 5.12 6.53 -9.65
N GLN A 60 5.21 7.44 -8.67
CA GLN A 60 4.90 7.13 -7.27
C GLN A 60 3.48 6.61 -7.12
N ARG A 61 2.48 7.28 -7.72
CA ARG A 61 1.08 6.80 -7.68
C ARG A 61 0.90 5.45 -8.35
N ALA A 62 1.53 5.23 -9.50
CA ALA A 62 1.46 3.94 -10.20
C ALA A 62 2.11 2.81 -9.38
N ARG A 63 3.27 3.07 -8.76
CA ARG A 63 3.96 2.11 -7.89
C ARG A 63 3.13 1.82 -6.65
N LEU A 64 2.59 2.84 -5.99
CA LEU A 64 1.66 2.68 -4.86
C LEU A 64 0.47 1.79 -5.25
N CYS A 65 -0.20 2.09 -6.36
CA CYS A 65 -1.38 1.34 -6.79
C CYS A 65 -1.06 -0.15 -6.94
N ARG A 66 0.05 -0.49 -7.62
CA ARG A 66 0.50 -1.89 -7.75
C ARG A 66 0.78 -2.54 -6.40
N THR A 67 1.47 -1.85 -5.51
CA THR A 67 1.81 -2.37 -4.18
C THR A 67 0.56 -2.60 -3.33
N VAL A 68 -0.39 -1.66 -3.34
CA VAL A 68 -1.68 -1.77 -2.66
C VAL A 68 -2.50 -2.94 -3.20
N ILE A 69 -2.64 -3.05 -4.52
CA ILE A 69 -3.37 -4.18 -5.15
C ILE A 69 -2.80 -5.51 -4.68
N ARG A 70 -1.46 -5.63 -4.65
CA ARG A 70 -0.79 -6.86 -4.20
C ARG A 70 -1.13 -7.19 -2.73
N HIS A 71 -1.02 -6.23 -1.83
CA HIS A 71 -1.37 -6.44 -0.41
C HIS A 71 -2.86 -6.75 -0.21
N ALA A 72 -3.75 -6.06 -0.93
CA ALA A 72 -5.18 -6.31 -0.89
C ALA A 72 -5.52 -7.73 -1.35
N LEU A 73 -4.96 -8.19 -2.46
CA LEU A 73 -5.17 -9.56 -2.95
C LEU A 73 -4.65 -10.62 -1.96
N LEU A 74 -3.50 -10.38 -1.32
CA LEU A 74 -2.96 -11.28 -0.31
C LEU A 74 -3.87 -11.37 0.92
N LEU A 75 -4.43 -10.25 1.38
CA LEU A 75 -5.40 -10.24 2.48
C LEU A 75 -6.68 -10.96 2.09
N LYS A 76 -7.24 -10.67 0.91
CA LYS A 76 -8.43 -11.36 0.39
C LYS A 76 -8.23 -12.88 0.34
N GLN A 77 -7.07 -13.33 -0.16
CA GLN A 77 -6.75 -14.77 -0.17
C GLN A 77 -6.64 -15.37 1.23
N LYS A 78 -6.13 -14.64 2.21
CA LYS A 78 -6.08 -15.09 3.61
C LYS A 78 -7.48 -15.20 4.22
N CYS A 79 -8.37 -14.23 3.98
CA CYS A 79 -9.76 -14.27 4.46
C CYS A 79 -10.52 -15.47 3.88
N LEU A 80 -10.45 -15.65 2.56
CA LEU A 80 -11.07 -16.79 1.87
C LEU A 80 -10.60 -18.13 2.42
N ARG A 81 -9.29 -18.30 2.68
CA ARG A 81 -8.78 -19.54 3.29
C ARG A 81 -9.31 -19.78 4.70
N ARG A 82 -9.45 -18.72 5.52
CA ARG A 82 -10.00 -18.84 6.88
C ARG A 82 -11.47 -19.26 6.86
N GLU A 83 -12.27 -18.67 5.98
CA GLU A 83 -13.69 -19.04 5.81
C GLU A 83 -13.85 -20.51 5.43
N HIS A 84 -13.04 -21.00 4.48
CA HIS A 84 -13.05 -22.41 4.08
C HIS A 84 -12.62 -23.37 5.21
N SER A 85 -11.71 -22.95 6.11
CA SER A 85 -11.30 -23.74 7.28
C SER A 85 -12.32 -23.75 8.43
N ILE A 86 -13.30 -22.85 8.44
CA ILE A 86 -14.38 -22.83 9.46
C ILE A 86 -15.56 -23.72 9.04
N ILE A 87 -15.71 -23.98 7.74
CA ILE A 87 -16.84 -24.72 7.15
C ILE A 87 -16.50 -26.22 6.91
N SER A 88 -15.22 -26.63 7.09
CA SER A 88 -14.79 -28.04 7.05
C SER A 88 -14.62 -28.63 8.44
#